data_AF-A0A7H0NDB4-F1
#
_entry.id   AF-A0A7H0NDB4-F1
#
_cell.length_a   1.000
_cell.length_b   1.000
_cell.length_c   1.000
_cell.angle_alpha   90.00
_cell.angle_beta   90.00
_cell.angle_gamma   90.00
#
_symmetry.space_group_name_H-M   'P 1'
#
loop_
_entity.id
_entity.type
_entity.pdbx_description
1 polymer ?
#
loop_
_entity_poly.entity_id
_entity_poly.type
_entity_poly.pdbx_seq_one_letter_code
_entity_poly.pdbx_strand_id
1 'polypeptide(L)'
;MDKARVDAHFARMRDDGVDVVRLWMFSHEDWHGFEKAEGVYNEQQFARFDYIIESARTHGVRLMPVFENYWEAYGGIDTRLR
;
A
#
# COMPACT_ATOMS: atom_id res chain seq x y z
N MET A 1 -11.70 5.14 0.16
CA MET A 1 -10.38 5.79 0.05
C MET A 1 -10.62 7.23 -0.31
N ASP A 2 -9.97 8.15 0.40
CA ASP A 2 -10.05 9.59 0.12
C ASP A 2 -8.91 9.96 -0.85
N LYS A 3 -9.27 10.14 -2.13
CA LYS A 3 -8.35 10.43 -3.22
C LYS A 3 -7.66 11.78 -3.06
N ALA A 4 -8.42 12.81 -2.72
CA ALA A 4 -7.92 14.17 -2.54
C ALA A 4 -6.88 14.24 -1.41
N ARG A 5 -7.10 13.46 -0.33
CA ARG A 5 -6.12 13.35 0.75
C ARG A 5 -4.82 12.68 0.31
N VAL A 6 -4.88 11.64 -0.53
CA VAL A 6 -3.69 10.97 -1.08
C VAL A 6 -2.89 11.94 -1.96
N ASP A 7 -3.56 12.63 -2.87
CA ASP A 7 -2.92 13.59 -3.78
C ASP A 7 -2.25 14.71 -3.00
N ALA A 8 -2.98 15.32 -2.06
CA ALA A 8 -2.44 16.35 -1.20
C ALA A 8 -1.24 15.84 -0.37
N HIS A 9 -1.20 14.56 -0.01
CA HIS A 9 -0.08 14.01 0.74
C HIS A 9 1.17 13.86 -0.13
N PHE A 10 1.04 13.33 -1.35
CA PHE A 10 2.16 13.21 -2.27
C PHE A 10 2.68 14.57 -2.75
N ALA A 11 1.79 15.54 -2.98
CA ALA A 11 2.18 16.91 -3.27
C ALA A 11 3.05 17.50 -2.16
N ARG A 12 2.57 17.43 -0.90
CA ARG A 12 3.35 17.92 0.27
C ARG A 12 4.68 17.21 0.42
N MET A 13 4.70 15.88 0.29
CA MET A 13 5.94 15.10 0.33
C MET A 13 6.95 15.61 -0.69
N ARG A 14 6.49 15.99 -1.89
CA ARG A 14 7.38 16.56 -2.88
C ARG A 14 7.89 17.94 -2.56
N ASP A 15 7.01 18.81 -2.09
CA ASP A 15 7.39 20.15 -1.65
C ASP A 15 8.45 20.09 -0.54
N ASP A 16 8.37 19.06 0.32
CA ASP A 16 9.33 18.77 1.38
C ASP A 16 10.61 18.04 0.90
N GLY A 17 10.73 17.74 -0.40
CA GLY A 17 11.92 17.11 -0.98
C GLY A 17 11.98 15.57 -0.91
N VAL A 18 10.88 14.88 -0.55
CA VAL A 18 10.85 13.41 -0.45
C VAL A 18 10.82 12.74 -1.83
N ASP A 19 11.86 11.97 -2.17
CA ASP A 19 11.99 11.29 -3.47
C ASP A 19 11.40 9.90 -3.58
N VAL A 20 11.38 9.16 -2.47
CA VAL A 20 10.98 7.77 -2.42
C VAL A 20 10.15 7.53 -1.18
N VAL A 21 8.99 6.88 -1.33
CA VAL A 21 8.15 6.44 -0.21
C VAL A 21 8.18 4.92 -0.14
N ARG A 22 8.61 4.39 1.01
CA ARG A 22 8.44 2.97 1.35
C ARG A 22 7.09 2.77 2.02
N LEU A 23 6.29 1.84 1.52
CA LEU A 23 4.91 1.61 1.96
C LEU A 23 4.51 0.14 1.85
N TRP A 24 3.45 -0.26 2.55
CA TRP A 24 2.98 -1.65 2.58
C TRP A 24 2.06 -1.95 1.41
N MET A 25 2.33 -3.07 0.75
CA MET A 25 1.49 -3.69 -0.28
C MET A 25 1.08 -5.11 0.18
N PHE A 26 0.82 -5.24 1.47
CA PHE A 26 0.33 -6.45 2.11
C PHE A 26 -0.66 -6.06 3.21
N SER A 27 -1.60 -6.96 3.46
CA SER A 27 -2.38 -7.07 4.68
C SER A 27 -3.18 -8.36 4.57
N HIS A 28 -3.20 -9.14 5.65
CA HIS A 28 -4.00 -10.37 5.77
C HIS A 28 -5.20 -10.18 6.71
N GLU A 29 -5.42 -8.96 7.20
CA GLU A 29 -6.57 -8.63 8.03
C GLU A 29 -7.85 -8.59 7.19
N ASP A 30 -9.00 -8.93 7.79
CA ASP A 30 -10.29 -8.83 7.11
C ASP A 30 -10.62 -7.40 6.66
N TRP A 31 -10.15 -6.42 7.44
CA TRP A 31 -10.26 -5.00 7.14
C TRP A 31 -9.05 -4.54 6.31
N HIS A 32 -9.27 -4.18 5.05
CA HIS A 32 -8.22 -3.78 4.09
C HIS A 32 -7.19 -4.86 3.71
N GLY A 33 -7.49 -6.14 3.91
CA GLY A 33 -6.68 -7.24 3.41
C GLY A 33 -6.56 -7.24 1.89
N PHE A 34 -5.33 -7.45 1.40
CA PHE A 34 -5.02 -7.64 -0.03
C PHE A 34 -5.30 -9.07 -0.46
N GLU A 35 -5.04 -10.03 0.42
CA GLU A 35 -5.26 -11.45 0.18
C GLU A 35 -5.88 -12.06 1.42
N LYS A 36 -7.16 -12.45 1.30
CA LYS A 36 -8.03 -12.88 2.40
C LYS A 36 -7.83 -14.34 2.79
N ALA A 37 -7.35 -15.13 1.83
CA ALA A 37 -6.94 -16.52 1.97
C ALA A 37 -5.91 -16.80 0.86
N GLU A 38 -5.16 -17.89 0.96
CA GLU A 38 -4.12 -18.24 -0.02
C GLU A 38 -4.67 -18.22 -1.45
N GLY A 39 -4.11 -17.35 -2.30
CA GLY A 39 -4.52 -17.17 -3.69
C GLY A 39 -5.86 -16.42 -3.90
N VAL A 40 -6.52 -15.97 -2.83
CA VAL A 40 -7.80 -15.26 -2.88
C VAL A 40 -7.60 -13.77 -2.61
N TYR A 41 -7.47 -13.00 -3.69
CA TYR A 41 -7.17 -11.58 -3.64
C TYR A 41 -8.41 -10.68 -3.60
N ASN A 42 -8.27 -9.55 -2.91
CA ASN A 42 -9.28 -8.51 -2.83
C ASN A 42 -9.04 -7.44 -3.89
N GLU A 43 -9.69 -7.60 -5.04
CA GLU A 43 -9.57 -6.70 -6.20
C GLU A 43 -9.80 -5.22 -5.84
N GLN A 44 -10.81 -4.93 -5.01
CA GLN A 44 -11.09 -3.54 -4.63
C GLN A 44 -9.95 -2.92 -3.81
N GLN A 45 -9.18 -3.73 -3.08
CA GLN A 45 -8.01 -3.25 -2.34
C GLN A 45 -6.83 -3.01 -3.28
N PHE A 46 -6.61 -3.86 -4.28
CA PHE A 46 -5.61 -3.61 -5.34
C PHE A 46 -5.93 -2.37 -6.17
N ALA A 47 -7.18 -2.18 -6.58
CA ALA A 47 -7.61 -0.97 -7.28
C ALA A 47 -7.38 0.33 -6.47
N ARG A 48 -7.38 0.25 -5.13
CA ARG A 48 -6.97 1.38 -4.27
C ARG A 48 -5.47 1.60 -4.32
N PHE A 49 -4.67 0.54 -4.32
CA PHE A 49 -3.22 0.63 -4.45
C PHE A 49 -2.81 1.16 -5.83
N ASP A 50 -3.54 0.82 -6.91
CA ASP A 50 -3.33 1.39 -8.25
C ASP A 50 -3.43 2.92 -8.24
N TYR A 51 -4.38 3.46 -7.49
CA TYR A 51 -4.49 4.91 -7.32
C TYR A 51 -3.31 5.51 -6.54
N ILE A 52 -2.76 4.79 -5.55
CA ILE A 52 -1.54 5.23 -4.85
C ILE A 52 -0.38 5.31 -5.85
N ILE A 53 -0.23 4.32 -6.74
CA ILE A 53 0.79 4.32 -7.80
C ILE A 53 0.58 5.50 -8.75
N GLU A 54 -0.66 5.70 -9.22
CA GLU A 54 -1.01 6.77 -10.15
C GLU A 54 -0.73 8.15 -9.56
N SER A 55 -1.17 8.39 -8.33
CA SER A 55 -0.96 9.64 -7.61
C SER A 55 0.52 9.90 -7.33
N ALA A 56 1.29 8.89 -6.89
CA ALA A 56 2.73 9.03 -6.70
C ALA A 56 3.44 9.43 -8.01
N ARG A 57 3.10 8.76 -9.13
CA ARG A 57 3.63 9.09 -10.46
C ARG A 57 3.27 10.52 -10.86
N THR A 58 2.00 10.92 -10.71
CA THR A 58 1.50 12.26 -11.05
C THR A 58 2.23 13.36 -10.28
N HIS A 59 2.64 13.08 -9.04
CA HIS A 59 3.38 14.02 -8.20
C HIS A 59 4.90 13.82 -8.23
N GLY A 60 5.47 12.93 -9.05
CA GLY A 60 6.92 12.76 -9.13
C GLY A 60 7.57 12.11 -7.88
N VAL A 61 6.82 11.25 -7.18
CA VAL A 61 7.29 10.42 -6.06
C VAL A 61 7.48 8.98 -6.55
N ARG A 62 8.61 8.36 -6.22
CA ARG A 62 8.83 6.92 -6.46
C ARG A 62 8.34 6.09 -5.27
N LEU A 63 7.90 4.87 -5.54
CA LEU A 63 7.42 3.96 -4.51
C LEU A 63 8.39 2.79 -4.30
N MET A 64 8.54 2.36 -3.05
CA MET A 64 9.17 1.10 -2.67
C MET A 64 8.12 0.24 -1.93
N PRO A 65 7.31 -0.53 -2.67
CA PRO A 65 6.33 -1.42 -2.07
C PRO A 65 7.02 -2.55 -1.31
N VAL A 66 6.55 -2.85 -0.11
CA VAL A 66 6.93 -4.04 0.65
C VAL A 66 5.84 -5.08 0.48
N PHE A 67 6.23 -6.32 0.20
CA PHE A 67 5.30 -7.39 -0.15
C PHE A 67 4.90 -8.28 1.01
N GLU A 68 5.62 -8.23 2.12
CA GLU A 68 5.25 -9.00 3.30
C GLU A 68 5.88 -8.42 4.58
N ASN A 69 5.36 -8.84 5.73
CA ASN A 69 5.86 -8.47 7.05
C ASN A 69 6.34 -9.69 7.83
N TYR A 70 7.52 -9.58 8.45
CA TYR A 70 7.94 -10.57 9.44
C TYR A 70 7.11 -10.48 10.72
N TRP A 71 6.69 -9.26 11.08
CA TRP A 71 5.95 -8.98 12.30
C TRP A 71 4.43 -9.13 12.10
N GLU A 72 3.69 -9.20 13.21
CA GLU A 72 2.27 -9.54 13.27
C GLU A 72 1.34 -8.43 12.76
N ALA A 73 1.83 -7.20 12.65
CA ALA A 73 1.04 -6.08 12.15
C ALA A 73 0.58 -6.34 10.72
N TYR A 74 -0.73 -6.21 10.49
CA TYR A 74 -1.39 -6.49 9.21
C TYR A 74 -1.32 -7.97 8.78
N GLY A 75 -1.25 -8.90 9.74
CA GLY A 75 -1.23 -10.35 9.51
C GLY A 75 0.13 -10.95 9.82
N GLY A 76 1.16 -10.54 9.08
CA GLY A 76 2.51 -11.06 9.26
C GLY A 76 2.70 -12.48 8.75
N ILE A 77 3.97 -12.85 8.56
CA ILE A 77 4.39 -14.08 7.88
C ILE A 77 3.90 -15.36 8.58
N ASP A 78 3.69 -15.33 9.89
CA ASP A 78 3.21 -16.47 10.68
C ASP A 78 1.79 -16.91 10.30
N THR A 79 1.01 -16.04 9.65
CA THR A 79 -0.30 -16.42 9.10
C THR A 79 -0.20 -17.17 7.77
N ARG A 80 0.98 -17.15 7.12
CA ARG A 80 1.22 -17.72 5.78
C ARG A 80 2.10 -18.96 5.77
N LEU A 81 2.97 -19.16 6.77
CA LEU A 81 3.89 -20.30 6.85
C LEU A 81 3.29 -21.55 7.50
N ARG A 82 1.98 -21.78 7.33
CA ARG A 82 1.30 -22.93 7.93
C ARG A 82 1.31 -24.17 7.05
#